data_AF-A0AAU6Y2Q4-F1
#
_entry.id   AF-A0AAU6Y2Q4-F1
#
_cell.length_a   1.000
_cell.length_b   1.000
_cell.length_c   1.000
_cell.angle_alpha   90.00
_cell.angle_beta   90.00
_cell.angle_gamma   90.00
#
_symmetry.space_group_name_H-M   'P 1'
#
loop_
_entity.id
_entity.type
_entity.pdbx_description
1 polymer ?
#
loop_
_entity_poly.entity_id
_entity_poly.type
_entity_poly.pdbx_seq_one_letter_code
_entity_poly.pdbx_strand_id
1 'polypeptide(L)'
;MATEVLDRLVLNHSTDVRMLNIILDITRNNIPELYHPYIQKIITINPNLEVFENLQFFNNHFSSSGNQIWADHKADVLLSIYEYIRVNLPNPLDYLEHRDFLTRRIAAFKESADWERKLIFRGYR
;
A
#
# COMPACT_ATOMS: atom_id res chain seq x y z
N MET A 1 15.26 1.53 -19.82
CA MET A 1 16.33 2.10 -18.95
C MET A 1 15.90 2.32 -17.50
N ALA A 2 14.99 3.24 -17.15
CA ALA A 2 14.64 3.49 -15.73
C ALA A 2 13.96 2.28 -15.04
N THR A 3 13.04 1.61 -15.73
CA THR A 3 12.35 0.40 -15.24
C THR A 3 13.28 -0.79 -15.07
N GLU A 4 14.27 -0.97 -15.94
CA GLU A 4 15.27 -2.04 -15.84
C GLU A 4 16.17 -1.92 -14.60
N VAL A 5 16.42 -0.69 -14.13
CA VAL A 5 17.19 -0.46 -12.90
C VAL A 5 16.36 -0.83 -11.69
N LEU A 6 15.10 -0.35 -11.63
CA LEU A 6 14.18 -0.69 -10.55
C LEU A 6 13.91 -2.20 -10.49
N ASP A 7 13.77 -2.86 -11.64
CA ASP A 7 13.58 -4.32 -11.72
C ASP A 7 14.77 -5.08 -11.13
N ARG A 8 15.99 -4.67 -11.46
CA ARG A 8 17.20 -5.24 -10.87
C ARG A 8 17.27 -5.00 -9.36
N LEU A 9 16.85 -3.83 -8.89
CA LEU A 9 16.81 -3.53 -7.46
C LEU A 9 15.81 -4.42 -6.73
N VAL A 10 14.60 -4.62 -7.25
CA VAL A 10 13.64 -5.54 -6.62
C VAL A 10 14.20 -6.96 -6.55
N LEU A 11 14.82 -7.45 -7.63
CA LEU A 11 15.39 -8.80 -7.67
C LEU A 11 16.54 -8.99 -6.67
N ASN A 12 17.46 -8.02 -6.59
CA ASN A 12 18.64 -8.11 -5.72
C ASN A 12 18.33 -7.84 -4.25
N HIS A 13 17.22 -7.16 -3.96
CA HIS A 13 16.85 -6.69 -2.62
C HIS A 13 15.43 -7.14 -2.23
N SER A 14 15.01 -8.33 -2.65
CA SER A 14 13.64 -8.82 -2.52
C SER A 14 13.17 -9.02 -1.06
N THR A 15 14.08 -9.08 -0.10
CA THR A 15 13.80 -9.16 1.34
C THR A 15 14.14 -7.88 2.11
N ASP A 16 14.78 -6.90 1.46
CA ASP A 16 15.17 -5.63 2.08
C ASP A 16 14.00 -4.65 2.02
N VAL A 17 13.20 -4.66 3.07
CA VAL A 17 12.04 -3.77 3.27
C VAL A 17 12.38 -2.29 3.01
N ARG A 18 13.59 -1.84 3.38
CA ARG A 18 13.97 -0.44 3.21
C ARG A 18 14.12 -0.11 1.72
N MET A 19 14.82 -0.96 0.96
CA MET A 19 14.96 -0.77 -0.48
C MET A 19 13.61 -0.87 -1.19
N LEU A 20 12.78 -1.85 -0.83
CA LEU A 20 11.44 -2.02 -1.40
C LEU A 20 10.56 -0.79 -1.15
N ASN A 21 10.62 -0.20 0.05
CA ASN A 21 9.90 1.04 0.36
C ASN A 21 10.39 2.23 -0.46
N ILE A 22 11.69 2.35 -0.72
CA ILE A 22 12.23 3.38 -1.63
C ILE A 22 11.66 3.20 -3.04
N ILE A 23 11.58 1.96 -3.54
CA ILE A 23 11.01 1.66 -4.85
C ILE A 23 9.51 2.01 -4.89
N LEU A 24 8.76 1.67 -3.84
CA LEU A 24 7.36 2.04 -3.71
C LEU A 24 7.17 3.56 -3.63
N ASP A 25 8.04 4.29 -2.94
CA ASP A 25 8.00 5.75 -2.87
C ASP A 25 8.28 6.40 -4.23
N ILE A 26 9.27 5.89 -4.96
CA ILE A 26 9.59 6.36 -6.31
C ILE A 26 8.42 6.12 -7.25
N THR A 27 7.89 4.89 -7.29
CA THR A 27 6.77 4.53 -8.17
C THR A 27 5.50 5.27 -7.78
N ARG A 28 5.18 5.40 -6.48
CA ARG A 28 3.99 6.14 -6.04
C ARG A 28 4.03 7.64 -6.41
N ASN A 29 5.17 8.29 -6.24
CA ASN A 29 5.26 9.75 -6.34
C ASN A 29 5.75 10.26 -7.71
N ASN A 30 6.55 9.47 -8.43
CA ASN A 30 7.20 9.90 -9.68
C ASN A 30 6.72 9.13 -10.91
N ILE A 31 6.27 7.88 -10.74
CA ILE A 31 5.84 7.02 -11.86
C ILE A 31 4.59 6.19 -11.47
N PRO A 32 3.44 6.84 -11.17
CA PRO A 32 2.29 6.20 -10.51
C PRO A 32 1.72 5.00 -11.25
N GLU A 33 1.81 4.99 -12.59
CA GLU A 33 1.39 3.88 -13.44
C GLU A 33 2.14 2.57 -13.16
N LEU A 34 3.32 2.66 -12.53
CA LEU A 34 4.13 1.51 -12.12
C LEU A 34 3.89 1.07 -10.68
N TYR A 35 3.16 1.83 -9.87
CA TYR A 35 2.99 1.54 -8.45
C TYR A 35 2.42 0.14 -8.18
N HIS A 36 1.24 -0.16 -8.73
CA HIS A 36 0.62 -1.49 -8.58
C HIS A 36 1.42 -2.61 -9.27
N PRO A 37 1.95 -2.44 -10.50
CA PRO A 37 2.86 -3.42 -11.10
C PRO A 37 4.06 -3.77 -10.23
N TYR A 38 4.66 -2.82 -9.52
CA TYR A 38 5.79 -3.09 -8.63
C TYR A 38 5.35 -3.80 -7.35
N ILE A 39 4.18 -3.50 -6.80
CA ILE A 39 3.62 -4.29 -5.69
C ILE A 39 3.45 -5.75 -6.12
N GLN A 40 2.86 -6.00 -7.29
CA GLN A 40 2.74 -7.35 -7.83
C GLN A 40 4.12 -8.01 -7.99
N LYS A 41 5.08 -7.29 -8.56
CA LYS A 41 6.44 -7.82 -8.78
C LYS A 41 7.12 -8.20 -7.47
N ILE A 42 7.00 -7.36 -6.44
CA ILE A 42 7.55 -7.62 -5.10
C ILE A 42 6.94 -8.89 -4.51
N ILE A 43 5.61 -9.00 -4.46
CA ILE A 43 4.91 -10.16 -3.89
C ILE A 43 5.24 -11.44 -4.68
N THR A 44 5.36 -11.34 -6.00
CA THR A 44 5.68 -12.49 -6.87
C THR A 44 7.11 -12.99 -6.64
N ILE A 45 8.07 -12.08 -6.47
CA ILE A 45 9.48 -12.44 -6.23
C ILE A 45 9.69 -12.92 -4.78
N ASN A 46 8.99 -12.31 -3.83
CA ASN A 46 9.03 -12.67 -2.43
C ASN A 46 7.61 -12.76 -1.86
N PRO A 47 7.02 -13.96 -1.84
CA PRO A 47 5.68 -14.18 -1.27
C PRO A 47 5.68 -14.25 0.26
N ASN A 48 6.78 -13.92 0.94
CA ASN A 48 6.80 -13.88 2.40
C ASN A 48 5.93 -12.73 2.92
N LEU A 49 4.86 -13.09 3.64
CA LEU A 49 3.93 -12.14 4.24
C LEU A 49 4.63 -11.14 5.16
N GLU A 50 5.63 -11.55 5.95
CA GLU A 50 6.34 -10.68 6.89
C GLU A 50 6.99 -9.49 6.17
N VAL A 51 7.57 -9.71 4.99
CA VAL A 51 8.15 -8.61 4.20
C VAL A 51 7.04 -7.68 3.70
N PHE A 52 5.93 -8.25 3.23
CA PHE A 52 4.78 -7.49 2.73
C PHE A 52 4.13 -6.61 3.81
N GLU A 53 3.98 -7.13 5.03
CA GLU A 53 3.38 -6.42 6.16
C GLU A 53 4.17 -5.16 6.56
N ASN A 54 5.48 -5.18 6.32
CA ASN A 54 6.40 -4.08 6.64
C ASN A 54 6.54 -3.04 5.50
N LEU A 55 5.85 -3.22 4.37
CA LEU A 55 5.82 -2.24 3.28
C LEU A 55 4.93 -1.03 3.62
N GLN A 56 5.36 0.15 3.16
CA GLN A 56 4.69 1.42 3.37
C GLN A 56 3.89 1.84 2.13
N PHE A 57 2.61 1.49 2.12
CA PHE A 57 1.72 1.70 0.97
C PHE A 57 1.23 3.14 0.79
N PHE A 58 1.43 4.03 1.75
CA PHE A 58 0.98 5.42 1.70
C PHE A 58 2.07 6.35 2.24
N ASN A 59 2.11 7.58 1.74
CA ASN A 59 3.04 8.59 2.26
C ASN A 59 2.72 8.87 3.74
N ASN A 60 3.75 9.05 4.58
CA ASN A 60 3.58 9.51 5.96
C ASN A 60 3.62 11.05 6.08
N HIS A 61 4.01 11.74 5.00
CA HIS A 61 4.12 13.19 4.95
C HIS A 61 2.93 13.76 4.19
N PHE A 62 1.87 14.09 4.93
CA PHE A 62 0.78 14.88 4.38
C PHE A 62 0.58 16.12 5.23
N SER A 63 0.75 17.30 4.63
CA SER A 63 0.22 18.54 5.16
C SER A 63 -1.17 18.74 4.55
N SER A 64 -2.27 18.70 5.31
CA SER A 64 -3.53 19.26 4.81
C SER A 64 -3.85 20.57 5.50
N SER A 65 -4.17 21.55 4.66
CA SER A 65 -5.16 22.57 4.95
C SER A 65 -6.54 22.00 4.61
N GLY A 66 -7.32 21.54 5.60
CA GLY A 66 -8.72 21.15 5.43
C GLY A 66 -9.17 19.91 6.21
N ASN A 67 -10.49 19.79 6.44
CA ASN A 67 -11.23 18.72 7.14
C ASN A 67 -11.14 17.34 6.43
N GLN A 68 -9.95 16.92 6.02
CA GLN A 68 -9.73 15.63 5.39
C GLN A 68 -9.64 14.53 6.46
N ILE A 69 -10.34 13.41 6.22
CA ILE A 69 -10.26 12.21 7.06
C ILE A 69 -9.16 11.33 6.46
N TRP A 70 -8.06 11.21 7.17
CA TRP A 70 -6.85 10.56 6.68
C TRP A 70 -6.99 9.06 6.57
N ALA A 71 -7.73 8.48 7.50
CA ALA A 71 -7.96 7.05 7.51
C ALA A 71 -8.80 6.57 6.31
N ASP A 72 -9.72 7.38 5.77
CA ASP A 72 -10.44 7.05 4.53
C ASP A 72 -9.46 6.90 3.36
N HIS A 73 -8.59 7.90 3.17
CA HIS A 73 -7.59 7.87 2.10
C HIS A 73 -6.69 6.63 2.21
N LYS A 74 -6.24 6.28 3.42
CA LYS A 74 -5.43 5.07 3.64
C LYS A 74 -6.21 3.78 3.31
N ALA A 75 -7.48 3.70 3.70
CA ALA A 75 -8.33 2.57 3.37
C ALA A 75 -8.51 2.42 1.86
N ASP A 76 -8.73 3.52 1.13
CA ASP A 76 -8.91 3.51 -0.32
C ASP A 76 -7.64 3.06 -1.06
N VAL A 77 -6.47 3.53 -0.63
CA VAL A 77 -5.19 3.08 -1.19
C VAL A 77 -5.03 1.57 -1.01
N LEU A 78 -5.28 1.04 0.19
CA LEU A 78 -5.18 -0.40 0.44
C LEU A 78 -6.23 -1.20 -0.33
N LEU A 79 -7.44 -0.67 -0.49
CA LEU A 79 -8.48 -1.31 -1.31
C LEU A 79 -8.06 -1.40 -2.77
N SER A 80 -7.43 -0.35 -3.32
CA SER A 80 -6.91 -0.39 -4.70
C SER A 80 -5.85 -1.48 -4.88
N ILE A 81 -4.99 -1.69 -3.88
CA ILE A 81 -3.96 -2.74 -3.90
C ILE A 81 -4.60 -4.12 -3.80
N TYR A 82 -5.58 -4.28 -2.90
CA TYR A 82 -6.34 -5.52 -2.75
C TYR A 82 -7.01 -5.93 -4.07
N GLU A 83 -7.73 -4.99 -4.71
CA GLU A 83 -8.40 -5.26 -5.98
C GLU A 83 -7.40 -5.57 -7.10
N TYR A 84 -6.28 -4.85 -7.14
CA TYR A 84 -5.24 -5.13 -8.11
C TYR A 84 -4.66 -6.54 -7.93
N ILE A 85 -4.38 -6.94 -6.69
CA ILE A 85 -3.88 -8.29 -6.38
C ILE A 85 -4.90 -9.36 -6.79
N ARG A 86 -6.18 -9.13 -6.47
CA ARG A 86 -7.28 -10.05 -6.76
C ARG A 86 -7.46 -10.30 -8.26
N VAL A 87 -7.26 -9.28 -9.09
CA VAL A 87 -7.54 -9.33 -10.54
C VAL A 87 -6.31 -9.74 -11.36
N ASN A 88 -5.11 -9.28 -10.99
CA ASN A 88 -3.93 -9.35 -11.87
C ASN A 88 -2.90 -10.41 -11.50
N LEU A 89 -2.93 -10.98 -10.30
CA LEU A 89 -1.98 -12.03 -9.92
C LEU A 89 -2.47 -13.41 -10.37
N PRO A 90 -1.59 -14.23 -10.98
CA PRO A 90 -1.93 -15.60 -11.35
C PRO A 90 -2.17 -16.43 -10.08
N ASN A 91 -3.09 -17.39 -10.10
CA ASN A 91 -3.40 -18.27 -8.97
C ASN A 91 -3.79 -17.52 -7.67
N PRO A 92 -5.05 -17.05 -7.55
CA PRO A 92 -5.50 -16.26 -6.40
C PRO A 92 -5.27 -16.90 -5.02
N LEU A 93 -5.18 -18.23 -4.95
CA LEU A 93 -4.99 -18.98 -3.71
C LEU A 93 -3.62 -18.72 -3.06
N ASP A 94 -2.59 -18.45 -3.88
CA ASP A 94 -1.21 -18.23 -3.40
C ASP A 94 -1.08 -16.92 -2.59
N TYR A 95 -2.05 -16.01 -2.73
CA TYR A 95 -2.05 -14.68 -2.11
C TYR A 95 -3.21 -14.47 -1.14
N LEU A 96 -3.78 -15.55 -0.59
CA LEU A 96 -4.87 -15.46 0.39
C LEU A 96 -4.45 -14.68 1.64
N GLU A 97 -3.26 -14.96 2.19
CA GLU A 97 -2.78 -14.29 3.41
C GLU A 97 -2.52 -12.79 3.20
N HIS A 98 -1.95 -12.43 2.05
CA HIS A 98 -1.75 -11.02 1.67
C HIS A 98 -3.09 -10.27 1.57
N ARG A 99 -4.11 -10.92 0.99
CA ARG A 99 -5.46 -10.36 0.86
C ARG A 99 -6.18 -10.25 2.20
N ASP A 100 -6.01 -11.23 3.08
CA ASP A 100 -6.53 -11.19 4.44
C ASP A 100 -5.89 -10.05 5.26
N PHE A 101 -4.55 -9.91 5.18
CA PHE A 101 -3.83 -8.79 5.80
C PHE A 101 -4.37 -7.43 5.32
N LEU A 102 -4.53 -7.25 4.00
CA LEU A 102 -5.08 -6.00 3.44
C LEU A 102 -6.50 -5.75 3.93
N THR A 103 -7.35 -6.79 3.96
CA THR A 103 -8.73 -6.70 4.42
C THR A 103 -8.81 -6.26 5.89
N ARG A 104 -7.99 -6.86 6.77
CA ARG A 104 -7.90 -6.45 8.19
C ARG A 104 -7.44 -5.00 8.34
N ARG A 105 -6.44 -4.57 7.56
CA ARG A 105 -5.93 -3.19 7.61
C ARG A 105 -6.95 -2.17 7.07
N ILE A 106 -7.66 -2.50 6.00
CA ILE A 106 -8.76 -1.67 5.45
C ILE A 106 -9.85 -1.47 6.51
N ALA A 107 -10.28 -2.54 7.18
CA ALA A 107 -11.29 -2.47 8.23
C ALA A 107 -10.84 -1.55 9.39
N ALA A 108 -9.61 -1.73 9.87
CA ALA A 108 -9.04 -0.90 10.93
C ALA A 108 -8.99 0.61 10.55
N PHE A 109 -8.66 0.93 9.29
CA PHE A 109 -8.69 2.32 8.85
C PHE A 109 -10.11 2.88 8.70
N LYS A 110 -11.09 2.09 8.26
CA LYS A 110 -12.49 2.53 8.24
C LYS A 110 -13.02 2.85 9.63
N GLU A 111 -12.67 2.04 10.63
CA GLU A 111 -12.99 2.33 12.03
C GLU A 111 -12.31 3.62 12.51
N SER A 112 -11.02 3.80 12.19
CA SER A 112 -10.30 5.04 12.51
C SER A 112 -10.93 6.28 11.85
N ALA A 113 -11.44 6.14 10.62
CA ALA A 113 -12.12 7.22 9.91
C ALA A 113 -13.41 7.66 10.62
N ASP A 114 -14.19 6.72 11.16
CA ASP A 114 -15.37 7.02 11.96
C ASP A 114 -15.03 7.78 13.25
N TRP A 115 -13.88 7.48 13.86
CA TRP A 115 -13.37 8.23 15.00
C TRP A 115 -12.92 9.64 14.62
N GLU A 116 -12.18 9.79 13.52
CA GLU A 116 -11.76 11.10 13.00
C GLU A 116 -12.96 12.00 12.70
N ARG A 117 -14.00 11.46 12.03
CA ARG A 117 -15.28 12.16 11.80
C ARG A 117 -15.88 12.67 13.10
N LYS A 118 -16.03 11.80 14.11
CA LYS A 118 -16.58 12.17 15.42
C LYS A 118 -15.78 13.31 16.09
N LEU A 119 -14.46 13.31 15.96
CA LEU A 119 -13.61 14.36 16.53
C LEU A 119 -13.79 15.69 15.81
N ILE A 120 -13.82 15.69 14.48
CA ILE A 120 -14.06 16.89 13.67
C ILE A 120 -15.41 17.52 14.05
N PHE A 121 -16.48 16.74 14.15
CA PHE A 121 -17.81 17.25 14.50
C PHE A 121 -17.98 17.65 15.98
N ARG A 122 -17.11 17.17 16.90
CA ARG A 122 -17.10 17.63 18.31
C ARG A 122 -16.50 19.03 18.48
N GLY A 123 -15.61 19.46 17.58
CA GLY A 123 -15.01 20.79 17.59
C GLY A 123 -15.93 21.93 17.10
N TYR A 124 -17.13 21.60 16.60
CA TYR A 124 -18.13 22.56 16.11
C TYR A 124 -19.28 22.84 17.11
N ARG A 125 -19.06 22.64 18.41
CA ARG A 125 -20.02 23.00 19.47
C ARG A 125 -19.58 24.24 20.23
#